data_AF-A0A9P0QH05-F1
#
_entry.id   AF-A0A9P0QH05-F1
#
_cell.length_a   1.000
_cell.length_b   1.000
_cell.length_c   1.000
_cell.angle_alpha   90.00
_cell.angle_beta   90.00
_cell.angle_gamma   90.00
#
_symmetry.space_group_name_H-M   'P 1'
#
loop_
_entity.id
_entity.type
_entity.pdbx_description
1 polymer ?
#
loop_
_entity_poly.entity_id
_entity_poly.type
_entity_poly.pdbx_seq_one_letter_code
_entity_poly.pdbx_strand_id
1 'polypeptide(L)' 'MSIMNSFVNDISNVSPAEASRLAHYNKRATITSREIQTAVRLLLPGELAKHAVSEGTKAVTKYTSSK' A
#
# COMPACT_ATOMS: atom_id res chain seq x y z
N MET A 1 -15.06 15.72 -10.12
CA MET A 1 -14.40 14.79 -9.17
C MET A 1 -14.15 13.38 -9.72
N SER A 2 -14.42 13.06 -11.00
CA SER A 2 -14.13 11.72 -11.55
C SER A 2 -12.63 11.43 -11.68
N ILE A 3 -11.82 12.42 -12.06
CA ILE A 3 -10.38 12.27 -12.30
C ILE A 3 -9.62 11.82 -11.04
N MET A 4 -9.92 12.44 -9.88
CA MET A 4 -9.31 12.04 -8.60
C MET A 4 -9.73 10.63 -8.18
N ASN A 5 -10.98 10.25 -8.44
CA ASN A 5 -11.47 8.90 -8.14
C ASN A 5 -10.80 7.85 -9.04
N SER A 6 -10.64 8.15 -10.33
CA SER A 6 -9.90 7.30 -11.26
C SER A 6 -8.43 7.15 -10.84
N PHE A 7 -7.76 8.24 -10.46
CA PHE A 7 -6.38 8.18 -9.96
C PHE A 7 -6.22 7.28 -8.73
N VAL A 8 -7.15 7.37 -7.77
CA VAL A 8 -7.16 6.49 -6.61
C VAL A 8 -7.43 5.04 -6.98
N ASN A 9 -8.35 4.78 -7.90
CA ASN A 9 -8.65 3.43 -8.36
C ASN A 9 -7.46 2.80 -9.10
N ASP A 10 -6.77 3.56 -9.95
CA ASP A 10 -5.61 3.07 -10.69
C ASP A 10 -4.49 2.65 -9.72
N ILE A 11 -4.21 3.44 -8.68
CA ILE A 11 -3.22 3.10 -7.64
C ILE A 11 -3.70 1.90 -6.79
N SER A 12 -4.98 1.89 -6.43
CA SER A 12 -5.57 0.85 -5.56
C SER A 12 -5.69 -0.50 -6.25
N ASN A 13 -5.71 -0.55 -7.57
CA ASN A 13 -5.72 -1.80 -8.33
C ASN A 13 -4.32 -2.38 -8.53
N VAL A 14 -3.28 -1.53 -8.62
CA VAL A 14 -1.89 -1.98 -8.82
C VAL A 14 -1.24 -2.47 -7.53
N SER A 15 -1.52 -1.81 -6.39
CA SER A 15 -0.92 -2.14 -5.09
C SER A 15 -1.21 -3.58 -4.60
N PRO A 16 -2.45 -4.11 -4.65
CA PRO A 16 -2.77 -5.47 -4.23
C PRO A 16 -2.14 -6.54 -5.13
N ALA A 17 -2.04 -6.28 -6.44
CA ALA A 17 -1.40 -7.20 -7.38
C ALA A 17 0.10 -7.34 -7.09
N GLU A 18 0.79 -6.22 -6.84
CA GLU A 18 2.20 -6.23 -6.47
C GLU A 18 2.42 -6.83 -5.07
N ALA A 19 1.56 -6.51 -4.09
CA ALA A 19 1.63 -7.08 -2.76
C ALA A 19 1.38 -8.61 -2.76
N SER A 20 0.48 -9.08 -3.61
CA SER A 20 0.25 -10.51 -3.85
C SER A 20 1.50 -11.19 -4.41
N ARG A 21 2.13 -10.59 -5.45
CA ARG A 21 3.42 -11.09 -5.98
C ARG A 21 4.48 -11.17 -4.89
N LEU A 22 4.61 -10.14 -4.05
CA LEU A 22 5.56 -10.12 -2.93
C LEU A 22 5.26 -11.20 -1.88
N ALA A 23 3.99 -11.46 -1.55
CA ALA A 23 3.62 -12.54 -0.65
C ALA A 23 3.99 -13.91 -1.24
N HIS A 24 3.73 -14.12 -2.53
CA HIS A 24 4.12 -15.33 -3.26
C HIS A 24 5.63 -15.53 -3.29
N TYR A 25 6.42 -14.48 -3.58
CA TYR A 25 7.89 -14.56 -3.53
C TYR A 25 8.41 -14.95 -2.15
N ASN A 26 7.77 -14.45 -1.10
CA ASN A 26 8.11 -14.78 0.28
C ASN A 26 7.47 -16.08 0.79
N LYS A 27 6.80 -16.86 -0.09
CA LYS A 27 6.08 -18.11 0.23
C LYS A 27 5.06 -17.94 1.37
N ARG A 28 4.41 -16.78 1.43
CA ARG A 28 3.35 -16.48 2.42
C ARG A 28 1.99 -16.51 1.73
N ALA A 29 1.02 -17.14 2.39
CA ALA A 29 -0.38 -17.14 1.96
C ALA A 29 -1.14 -15.87 2.40
N THR A 30 -0.56 -15.07 3.30
CA THR A 30 -1.19 -13.87 3.87
C THR A 30 -0.42 -12.63 3.45
N ILE A 31 -1.13 -11.67 2.85
CA ILE A 31 -0.62 -10.33 2.56
C ILE A 31 -0.71 -9.51 3.85
N THR A 32 0.42 -9.03 4.36
CA THR A 32 0.47 -8.16 5.54
C THR A 32 0.67 -6.70 5.16
N SER A 33 0.57 -5.79 6.13
CA SER A 33 0.90 -4.38 5.95
C SER A 33 2.31 -4.14 5.39
N ARG A 34 3.23 -5.09 5.58
CA ARG A 34 4.60 -5.03 5.06
C ARG A 34 4.67 -5.21 3.54
N GLU A 35 3.94 -6.18 2.99
CA GLU A 35 3.87 -6.38 1.54
C GLU A 35 3.21 -5.18 0.86
N ILE A 36 2.15 -4.62 1.47
CA ILE A 36 1.50 -3.40 0.98
C ILE A 36 2.46 -2.20 1.03
N GLN A 37 3.18 -2.00 2.13
CA GLN A 37 4.17 -0.91 2.25
C GLN A 37 5.28 -1.03 1.21
N THR A 38 5.73 -2.26 0.94
CA THR A 38 6.77 -2.53 -0.07
C THR A 38 6.24 -2.28 -1.48
N ALA A 39 5.02 -2.73 -1.79
CA ALA A 39 4.36 -2.44 -3.07
C ALA A 39 4.22 -0.94 -3.33
N VAL A 40 3.85 -0.15 -2.31
CA VAL A 40 3.76 1.32 -2.41
C VAL A 40 5.12 1.95 -2.72
N ARG A 41 6.21 1.44 -2.15
CA ARG A 41 7.57 1.92 -2.45
C ARG A 41 8.04 1.56 -3.85
N LEU A 42 7.55 0.46 -4.41
CA LEU A 42 7.86 0.06 -5.80
C LEU A 42 7.05 0.88 -6.81
N LEU A 43 5.82 1.28 -6.45
CA LEU A 43 4.91 1.99 -7.35
C LEU A 43 5.15 3.50 -7.39
N LEU A 44 5.52 4.11 -6.26
CA LEU A 44 5.66 5.56 -6.14
C LEU A 44 7.13 6.00 -6.14
N PRO A 45 7.48 7.10 -6.83
CA PRO A 45 8.84 7.62 -6.83
C PRO A 45 9.16 8.46 -5.58
N GLY A 46 10.39 8.35 -5.08
CA GLY A 46 11.04 9.31 -4.19
C GLY A 46 10.21 9.74 -2.97
N GLU A 47 9.94 11.04 -2.86
CA GLU A 47 9.23 11.64 -1.73
C GLU A 47 7.76 11.20 -1.62
N LEU A 48 7.11 10.86 -2.73
CA LEU A 48 5.71 10.38 -2.70
C LEU A 48 5.61 9.04 -1.97
N ALA A 49 6.56 8.14 -2.20
CA ALA A 49 6.63 6.87 -1.48
C ALA A 49 6.83 7.09 0.02
N LYS A 50 7.70 8.02 0.42
CA LYS A 50 7.95 8.32 1.84
C LYS A 50 6.70 8.85 2.54
N HIS A 51 6.01 9.81 1.93
CA HIS A 51 4.77 10.36 2.47
C HIS A 51 3.66 9.30 2.53
N ALA A 52 3.43 8.55 1.45
CA ALA A 52 2.41 7.51 1.42
C ALA A 52 2.65 6.43 2.49
N VAL A 53 3.90 6.00 2.68
CA VAL A 53 4.29 5.04 3.72
C VAL A 53 4.10 5.60 5.13
N SER A 54 4.45 6.87 5.35
CA SER A 54 4.25 7.57 6.62
C SER A 54 2.77 7.64 6.98
N GLU A 55 1.92 8.11 6.05
CA GLU A 55 0.48 8.22 6.28
C GLU A 55 -0.19 6.85 6.47
N GLY A 56 0.22 5.84 5.69
CA GLY A 56 -0.26 4.47 5.87
C GLY A 56 0.08 3.91 7.26
N THR A 57 1.29 4.16 7.75
CA THR A 57 1.72 3.70 9.08
C THR A 57 0.93 4.39 10.19
N LYS A 58 0.73 5.71 10.09
CA LYS A 58 -0.10 6.47 11.04
C LYS A 58 -1.53 5.94 11.09
N ALA A 59 -2.12 5.65 9.93
CA ALA A 59 -3.48 5.10 9.83
C ALA A 59 -3.61 3.74 10.51
N VAL A 60 -2.64 2.83 10.29
CA VAL A 60 -2.60 1.52 10.95
C VAL A 60 -2.49 1.68 12.47
N THR A 61 -1.58 2.54 12.96
CA THR A 61 -1.46 2.81 14.40
C THR A 61 -2.78 3.32 14.98
N LYS A 62 -3.41 4.31 14.33
CA LYS A 62 -4.70 4.86 14.77
C LYS A 62 -5.78 3.78 14.82
N TYR A 63 -5.89 2.95 13.79
CA TYR A 63 -6.86 1.84 13.75
C TYR A 63 -6.63 0.86 14.90
N THR A 64 -5.38 0.49 15.14
CA THR A 64 -5.02 -0.47 16.19
C THR A 64 -5.29 0.09 17.60
N SER A 65 -5.11 1.40 17.80
CA SER A 65 -5.38 2.08 19.09
C SER A 65 -6.86 2.44 19.31
N SER A 66 -7.68 2.45 18.26
CA SER A 66 -9.11 2.74 18.33
C SER A 66 -9.96 1.48 18.55
N LYS A 67 -9.29 0.33 18.67
CA LYS A 67 -9.88 -0.97 18.99
C LYS A 67 -9.69 -1.26 20.48
#